data_AF-M1DZD8-F1
#
_entry.id   AF-M1DZD8-F1
#
_cell.length_a   1.000
_cell.length_b   1.000
_cell.length_c   1.000
_cell.angle_alpha   90.00
_cell.angle_beta   90.00
_cell.angle_gamma   90.00
#
_symmetry.space_group_name_H-M   'P 1'
#
loop_
_entity.id
_entity.type
_entity.pdbx_description
1 polymer ?
#
loop_
_entity_poly.entity_id
_entity_poly.type
_entity_poly.pdbx_seq_one_letter_code
_entity_poly.pdbx_strand_id
1 'polypeptide(L)'
;MDRKIQLVNKCFDAFELRVLEQPDSTIDLSFFQSNLTSLGADVDAIIATSAVEPQAAPTALADDTVLDALFSGTAEDGPEPTHTKGMRHRSGRTEEEKDQKRKRRQEKEARKASILHEELRQQRMRESIAGASSSAPVVEVPPVMRDVMSTNDGAVRVTESTTEGAMILDVGTIEGDPSMVLAGSRKSDPPACKMILRRNTPQVGDEMIQEMWLKLQAVLQPCSSHWMTDKGLLECFYRGLGPENRGITDELCKGGMLHQPYEVIAKFFDGMVEAKKK
;
A
#
# COMPACT_ATOMS: atom_id res chain seq x y z
N MET A 1 -2.06 -26.24 -12.84
CA MET A 1 -1.44 -25.01 -12.31
C MET A 1 -0.32 -24.65 -13.26
N ASP A 2 -0.27 -23.41 -13.76
CA ASP A 2 0.68 -22.99 -14.79
C ASP A 2 2.14 -23.12 -14.27
N ARG A 3 3.01 -23.72 -15.08
CA ARG A 3 4.45 -23.88 -14.81
C ARG A 3 5.13 -22.53 -14.54
N LYS A 4 4.61 -21.43 -15.12
CA LYS A 4 5.08 -20.06 -14.89
C LYS A 4 4.80 -19.59 -13.48
N ILE A 5 3.58 -19.84 -12.98
CA ILE A 5 3.18 -19.48 -11.62
C ILE A 5 4.04 -20.21 -10.59
N GLN A 6 4.38 -21.48 -10.84
CA GLN A 6 5.26 -22.25 -9.96
C GLN A 6 6.70 -21.71 -9.93
N LEU A 7 7.25 -21.30 -11.07
CA LEU A 7 8.61 -20.72 -11.14
C LEU A 7 8.69 -19.36 -10.43
N VAL A 8 7.70 -18.49 -10.63
CA VAL A 8 7.63 -17.20 -9.96
C VAL A 8 7.49 -17.36 -8.45
N ASN A 9 6.61 -18.26 -7.99
CA ASN A 9 6.46 -18.52 -6.56
C ASN A 9 7.76 -19.05 -5.93
N LYS A 10 8.48 -19.93 -6.63
CA LYS A 10 9.77 -20.45 -6.16
C LYS A 10 10.83 -19.35 -6.01
N CYS A 11 10.81 -18.33 -6.88
CA CYS A 11 11.70 -17.17 -6.75
C CYS A 11 11.33 -16.30 -5.55
N PHE A 12 10.04 -16.12 -5.26
CA PHE A 12 9.59 -15.42 -4.05
C PHE A 12 9.98 -16.17 -2.78
N ASP A 13 9.79 -17.49 -2.73
CA ASP A 13 10.21 -18.32 -1.59
C ASP A 13 11.73 -18.21 -1.34
N ALA A 14 12.53 -18.23 -2.41
CA ALA A 14 13.99 -18.08 -2.32
C ALA A 14 14.42 -16.66 -1.90
N PHE A 15 13.65 -15.63 -2.23
CA PHE A 15 13.89 -14.26 -1.77
C PHE A 15 13.51 -14.10 -0.30
N GLU A 16 12.35 -14.64 0.10
CA GLU A 16 11.87 -14.59 1.48
C GLU A 16 12.82 -15.32 2.44
N LEU A 17 13.34 -16.50 2.04
CA LEU A 17 14.38 -17.20 2.80
C LEU A 17 15.64 -16.35 2.99
N ARG A 18 16.12 -15.68 1.94
CA ARG A 18 17.32 -14.81 2.01
C ARG A 18 17.12 -13.58 2.89
N VAL A 19 15.90 -13.04 2.95
CA VAL A 19 15.55 -11.91 3.81
C VAL A 19 15.37 -12.34 5.27
N LEU A 20 14.79 -13.52 5.51
CA LEU A 20 14.54 -14.05 6.85
C LEU A 20 15.78 -14.64 7.53
N GLU A 21 16.75 -15.14 6.76
CA GLU A 21 17.98 -15.72 7.29
C GLU A 21 18.97 -14.68 7.83
N GLN A 22 18.69 -13.37 7.70
CA GLN A 22 19.59 -12.33 8.18
C GLN A 22 19.49 -12.14 9.71
N PRO A 23 20.55 -12.45 10.49
CA PRO A 23 20.47 -12.51 11.96
C PRO A 23 20.54 -11.15 12.66
N ASP A 24 20.97 -10.09 11.97
CA ASP A 24 21.18 -8.76 12.57
C ASP A 24 20.24 -7.72 11.96
N SER A 25 19.37 -7.15 12.81
CA SER A 25 18.35 -6.14 12.47
C SER A 25 18.91 -4.77 12.00
N THR A 26 20.21 -4.66 11.76
CA THR A 26 20.80 -3.48 11.14
C THR A 26 20.46 -3.53 9.66
N ILE A 27 19.37 -2.87 9.28
CA ILE A 27 18.86 -2.82 7.91
C ILE A 27 19.92 -2.22 7.00
N ASP A 28 20.72 -3.08 6.37
CA ASP A 28 21.64 -2.69 5.31
C ASP A 28 20.84 -2.47 4.01
N LEU A 29 20.64 -1.20 3.68
CA LEU A 29 19.93 -0.79 2.47
C LEU A 29 20.64 -1.30 1.20
N SER A 30 21.97 -1.46 1.23
CA SER A 30 22.73 -1.96 0.08
C SER A 30 22.45 -3.44 -0.18
N PHE A 31 22.36 -4.25 0.88
CA PHE A 31 21.95 -5.65 0.82
C PHE A 31 20.54 -5.83 0.26
N PHE A 32 19.58 -5.01 0.70
CA PHE A 32 18.22 -5.02 0.14
C PHE A 32 18.20 -4.65 -1.34
N GLN A 33 18.97 -3.64 -1.75
CA GLN A 33 19.09 -3.27 -3.16
C GLN A 33 19.68 -4.41 -4.00
N SER A 34 20.76 -5.05 -3.56
CA SER A 34 21.35 -6.18 -4.28
C SER A 34 20.39 -7.37 -4.40
N ASN A 35 19.60 -7.64 -3.36
CA ASN A 35 18.61 -8.72 -3.40
C ASN A 35 17.45 -8.41 -4.35
N LEU A 36 17.01 -7.14 -4.44
CA LEU A 36 15.99 -6.72 -5.41
C LEU A 36 16.51 -6.81 -6.85
N THR A 37 17.77 -6.42 -7.09
CA THR A 37 18.40 -6.57 -8.41
C THR A 37 18.52 -8.04 -8.81
N SER A 38 18.91 -8.92 -7.87
CA SER A 38 18.96 -10.37 -8.10
C SER A 38 17.58 -10.95 -8.41
N LEU A 39 16.53 -10.54 -7.66
CA LEU A 39 15.17 -11.00 -7.89
C LEU A 39 14.64 -10.55 -9.26
N GLY A 40 14.98 -9.33 -9.69
CA GLY A 40 14.66 -8.83 -11.03
C GLY A 40 15.27 -9.72 -12.12
N ALA A 41 16.57 -10.03 -12.01
CA ALA A 41 17.25 -10.90 -12.96
C ALA A 41 16.65 -12.32 -13.02
N ASP A 42 16.26 -12.89 -11.87
CA ASP A 42 15.61 -14.21 -11.81
C ASP A 42 14.25 -14.20 -12.53
N VAL A 43 13.44 -13.16 -12.33
CA VAL A 43 12.15 -12.99 -13.00
C VAL A 43 12.33 -12.79 -14.51
N ASP A 44 13.28 -11.94 -14.91
CA ASP A 44 13.58 -11.72 -16.32
C ASP A 44 14.07 -13.00 -17.01
N ALA A 45 14.87 -13.82 -16.33
CA ALA A 45 15.30 -15.12 -16.82
C ALA A 45 14.11 -16.09 -16.99
N ILE A 46 13.13 -16.09 -16.07
CA ILE A 46 11.91 -16.90 -16.21
C ILE A 46 11.09 -16.45 -17.43
N ILE A 47 10.94 -15.14 -17.61
CA ILE A 47 10.20 -14.57 -18.75
C ILE A 47 10.91 -14.93 -20.07
N ALA A 48 12.24 -14.71 -20.15
CA ALA A 48 13.05 -15.01 -21.32
C ALA A 48 13.08 -16.50 -21.66
N THR A 49 13.21 -17.37 -20.66
CA THR A 49 13.19 -18.84 -20.85
C THR A 49 11.84 -19.31 -21.38
N SER A 50 10.75 -18.63 -21.02
CA SER A 50 9.41 -18.98 -21.50
C SER A 50 9.14 -18.58 -22.96
N ALA A 51 9.99 -17.77 -23.57
CA ALA A 51 9.87 -17.35 -24.97
C ALA A 51 10.46 -18.37 -25.96
N VAL A 52 11.17 -19.40 -25.48
CA VAL A 52 11.67 -20.50 -26.31
C VAL A 52 10.61 -21.59 -26.35
N GLU A 53 9.69 -21.47 -27.31
CA GLU A 53 8.70 -22.49 -27.65
C GLU A 53 9.42 -23.78 -28.10
N PRO A 54 9.11 -24.95 -27.52
CA PRO A 54 9.65 -26.20 -28.03
C PRO A 54 8.97 -26.50 -29.37
N GLN A 55 9.73 -26.32 -30.45
CA GLN A 55 9.38 -26.76 -31.78
C GLN A 55 9.22 -28.29 -31.79
N ALA A 56 8.00 -28.76 -31.54
CA ALA A 56 7.54 -30.08 -31.95
C ALA A 56 6.40 -29.83 -32.94
N ALA A 57 6.63 -30.26 -34.18
CA ALA A 57 5.79 -30.00 -35.34
C ALA A 57 4.28 -30.21 -35.03
N PRO A 58 3.42 -29.22 -35.32
CA PRO A 58 1.98 -29.43 -35.32
C PRO A 58 1.63 -30.28 -36.54
N THR A 59 1.27 -31.55 -36.31
CA THR A 59 0.53 -32.32 -37.31
C THR A 59 -0.82 -31.64 -37.47
N ALA A 60 -1.02 -31.04 -38.64
CA ALA A 60 -2.23 -30.38 -39.08
C ALA A 60 -3.48 -31.24 -38.83
N LEU A 61 -4.41 -30.71 -38.04
CA LEU A 61 -5.82 -31.10 -38.16
C LEU A 61 -6.71 -29.91 -37.76
N ALA A 62 -7.63 -29.61 -38.67
CA ALA A 62 -8.59 -28.51 -38.71
C ALA A 62 -9.39 -28.29 -37.42
N ASP A 63 -9.46 -27.04 -36.95
CA ASP A 63 -10.38 -26.61 -35.88
C ASP A 63 -10.89 -25.16 -36.06
N ASP A 64 -11.12 -24.72 -37.30
CA ASP A 64 -11.76 -23.41 -37.56
C ASP A 64 -13.30 -23.47 -37.56
N THR A 65 -13.91 -24.66 -37.52
CA THR A 65 -15.37 -24.82 -37.59
C THR A 65 -16.05 -24.75 -36.21
N VAL A 66 -15.31 -24.97 -35.12
CA VAL A 66 -15.91 -25.15 -33.78
C VAL A 66 -16.18 -23.83 -33.06
N LEU A 67 -15.46 -22.75 -33.40
CA LEU A 67 -15.67 -21.43 -32.79
C LEU A 67 -16.88 -20.68 -33.37
N ASP A 68 -17.26 -20.93 -34.63
CA ASP A 68 -18.40 -20.25 -35.26
C ASP A 68 -19.75 -20.74 -34.73
N ALA A 69 -19.85 -22.02 -34.34
CA ALA A 69 -21.05 -22.63 -33.76
C ALA A 69 -21.31 -22.24 -32.29
N LEU A 70 -20.31 -21.70 -31.58
CA LEU A 70 -20.44 -21.32 -30.17
C LEU A 70 -20.91 -19.87 -29.99
N PHE A 71 -20.79 -19.04 -31.03
CA PHE A 71 -21.11 -17.61 -30.99
C PHE A 71 -22.19 -17.15 -31.98
N SER A 72 -22.65 -18.01 -32.89
CA SER A 72 -23.84 -17.74 -33.70
C SER A 72 -25.11 -17.97 -32.87
N GLY A 73 -25.41 -17.00 -31.99
CA GLY A 73 -26.69 -16.89 -31.30
C GLY A 73 -27.83 -16.79 -32.31
N THR A 74 -28.53 -17.90 -32.51
CA THR A 74 -29.74 -18.01 -33.32
C THR A 74 -30.84 -17.19 -32.66
N ALA A 75 -31.15 -16.04 -33.26
CA ALA A 75 -32.39 -15.31 -33.02
C ALA A 75 -33.53 -16.09 -33.67
N GLU A 76 -34.11 -17.03 -32.93
CA GLU A 76 -35.41 -17.60 -33.24
C GLU A 76 -36.47 -16.94 -32.35
N ASP A 77 -37.49 -16.45 -33.03
CA ASP A 77 -38.59 -15.63 -32.56
C ASP A 77 -39.65 -16.50 -31.85
N GLY A 78 -40.07 -16.10 -30.65
CA GLY A 78 -41.27 -16.57 -29.93
C GLY A 78 -41.08 -17.64 -28.83
N PRO A 79 -42.08 -17.91 -27.94
CA PRO A 79 -43.26 -17.14 -27.55
C PRO A 79 -43.19 -16.59 -26.09
N GLU A 80 -44.15 -15.75 -25.71
CA GLU A 80 -44.26 -15.04 -24.43
C GLU A 80 -43.88 -15.87 -23.17
N PRO A 81 -42.99 -15.35 -22.30
CA PRO A 81 -42.62 -16.03 -21.06
C PRO A 81 -43.74 -15.85 -20.04
N THR A 82 -44.63 -16.84 -19.95
CA THR A 82 -45.68 -16.90 -18.94
C THR A 82 -45.06 -17.07 -17.55
N HIS A 83 -45.21 -16.04 -16.73
CA HIS A 83 -44.64 -15.95 -15.38
C HIS A 83 -45.35 -16.92 -14.42
N THR A 84 -44.91 -18.17 -14.37
CA THR A 84 -45.35 -19.10 -13.34
C THR A 84 -44.53 -18.91 -12.06
N LYS A 85 -45.24 -18.43 -11.05
CA LYS A 85 -44.80 -18.16 -9.68
C LYS A 85 -44.20 -19.41 -9.05
N GLY A 86 -42.89 -19.58 -9.20
CA GLY A 86 -42.11 -20.66 -8.59
C GLY A 86 -42.16 -20.58 -7.06
N MET A 87 -42.86 -21.55 -6.45
CA MET A 87 -42.81 -21.77 -5.02
C MET A 87 -41.37 -22.14 -4.62
N ARG A 88 -40.71 -21.20 -3.94
CA ARG A 88 -39.39 -21.45 -3.35
C ARG A 88 -39.57 -22.39 -2.16
N HIS A 89 -39.11 -23.63 -2.33
CA HIS A 89 -38.96 -24.57 -1.23
C HIS A 89 -38.05 -23.94 -0.17
N ARG A 90 -38.61 -23.67 1.01
CA ARG A 90 -37.83 -23.36 2.21
C ARG A 90 -37.06 -24.61 2.59
N SER A 91 -35.81 -24.71 2.14
CA SER A 91 -34.88 -25.74 2.55
C SER A 91 -34.76 -25.71 4.08
N GLY A 92 -35.24 -26.76 4.74
CA GLY A 92 -35.09 -26.96 6.17
C GLY A 92 -33.62 -27.02 6.52
N ARG A 93 -33.15 -26.04 7.28
CA ARG A 93 -31.78 -25.93 7.76
C ARG A 93 -31.50 -27.10 8.70
N THR A 94 -30.64 -28.03 8.31
CA THR A 94 -30.26 -29.16 9.16
C THR A 94 -29.41 -28.69 10.34
N GLU A 95 -29.53 -29.36 11.50
CA GLU A 95 -28.79 -28.99 12.72
C GLU A 95 -27.27 -28.98 12.50
N GLU A 96 -26.76 -29.80 11.57
CA GLU A 96 -25.35 -29.85 11.19
C GLU A 96 -24.83 -28.50 10.62
N GLU A 97 -25.66 -27.75 9.89
CA GLU A 97 -25.29 -26.42 9.39
C GLU A 97 -25.19 -25.38 10.52
N LYS A 98 -26.00 -25.54 11.58
CA LYS A 98 -25.94 -24.66 12.76
C LYS A 98 -24.65 -24.90 13.54
N ASP A 99 -24.24 -26.15 13.72
CA ASP A 99 -23.00 -26.50 14.42
C ASP A 99 -21.77 -26.07 13.62
N GLN A 100 -21.78 -26.24 12.30
CA GLN A 100 -20.70 -25.74 11.44
C GLN A 100 -20.58 -24.22 11.52
N LYS A 101 -21.69 -23.49 11.56
CA LYS A 101 -21.70 -22.02 11.73
C LYS A 101 -21.16 -21.59 13.10
N ARG A 102 -21.48 -22.33 14.17
CA ARG A 102 -20.94 -22.08 15.53
C ARG A 102 -19.44 -22.32 15.58
N LYS A 103 -18.96 -23.43 15.00
CA LYS A 103 -17.52 -23.74 14.89
C LYS A 103 -16.75 -22.64 14.16
N ARG A 104 -17.27 -22.16 13.01
CA ARG A 104 -16.65 -21.06 12.26
C ARG A 104 -16.57 -19.75 13.06
N ARG A 105 -17.56 -19.47 13.91
CA ARG A 105 -17.55 -18.28 14.78
C ARG A 105 -16.46 -18.40 15.86
N GLN A 106 -16.38 -19.54 16.54
CA GLN A 106 -15.36 -19.79 17.56
C GLN A 106 -13.94 -19.75 17.00
N GLU A 107 -13.71 -20.35 15.83
CA GLU A 107 -12.39 -20.30 15.18
C GLU A 107 -12.00 -18.86 14.80
N LYS A 108 -12.96 -18.06 14.33
CA LYS A 108 -12.72 -16.64 14.01
C LYS A 108 -12.37 -15.83 15.26
N GLU A 109 -13.01 -16.12 16.40
CA GLU A 109 -12.69 -15.48 17.68
C GLU A 109 -11.33 -15.92 18.22
N ALA A 110 -11.00 -17.21 18.16
CA ALA A 110 -9.71 -17.74 18.56
C ALA A 110 -8.56 -17.13 17.74
N ARG A 111 -8.74 -16.96 16.43
CA ARG A 111 -7.75 -16.30 15.55
C ARG A 111 -7.54 -14.83 15.95
N LYS A 112 -8.60 -14.09 16.28
CA LYS A 112 -8.49 -12.70 16.77
C LYS A 112 -7.74 -12.61 18.09
N ALA A 113 -8.03 -13.51 19.03
CA ALA A 113 -7.34 -13.57 20.32
C ALA A 113 -5.85 -13.92 20.16
N SER A 114 -5.52 -14.84 19.25
CA SER A 114 -4.14 -15.22 18.94
C SER A 114 -3.32 -14.05 18.38
N ILE A 115 -3.91 -13.20 17.53
CA ILE A 115 -3.24 -12.02 16.96
C ILE A 115 -2.91 -11.01 18.06
N LEU A 116 -3.89 -10.68 18.92
CA LEU A 116 -3.68 -9.76 20.05
C LEU A 116 -2.62 -10.27 21.04
N HIS A 117 -2.62 -11.58 21.30
CA HIS A 117 -1.63 -12.19 22.19
C HIS A 117 -0.20 -12.08 21.63
N GLU A 118 -0.01 -12.32 20.34
CA GLU A 118 1.30 -12.20 19.70
C GLU A 118 1.78 -10.74 19.65
N GLU A 119 0.88 -9.79 19.41
CA GLU A 119 1.20 -8.35 19.43
C GLU A 119 1.65 -7.88 20.83
N LEU A 120 0.96 -8.34 21.89
CA LEU A 120 1.37 -8.08 23.28
C LEU A 120 2.74 -8.67 23.59
N ARG A 121 3.02 -9.89 23.11
CA ARG A 121 4.32 -10.56 23.27
C ARG A 121 5.43 -9.78 22.58
N GLN A 122 5.21 -9.30 21.36
CA GLN A 122 6.15 -8.45 20.64
C GLN A 122 6.37 -7.11 21.35
N GLN A 123 5.32 -6.50 21.90
CA GLN A 123 5.44 -5.27 22.68
C GLN A 123 6.32 -5.46 23.92
N ARG A 124 6.08 -6.52 24.71
CA ARG A 124 6.90 -6.84 25.87
C ARG A 124 8.37 -7.08 25.50
N MET A 125 8.61 -7.76 24.38
CA MET A 125 9.98 -7.97 23.88
C MET A 125 10.64 -6.63 23.55
N ARG A 126 9.94 -5.71 22.88
CA ARG A 126 10.44 -4.35 22.59
C ARG A 126 10.74 -3.56 23.86
N GLU A 127 9.86 -3.62 24.85
CA GLU A 127 10.04 -2.94 26.15
C GLU A 127 11.22 -3.52 26.94
N SER A 128 11.43 -4.84 26.89
CA SER A 128 12.54 -5.50 27.59
C SER A 128 13.93 -5.11 27.06
N ILE A 129 14.03 -4.76 25.78
CA ILE A 129 15.29 -4.30 25.16
C ILE A 129 15.58 -2.85 25.57
N ALA A 130 14.56 -2.00 25.65
CA ALA A 130 14.73 -0.60 26.04
C ALA A 130 14.99 -0.41 27.56
N GLY A 131 14.51 -1.33 28.39
CA GLY A 131 14.63 -1.24 29.86
C GLY A 131 16.02 -1.56 30.44
N ALA A 132 16.97 -2.05 29.65
CA ALA A 132 18.29 -2.47 30.15
C ALA A 132 19.37 -1.36 30.12
N SER A 133 19.07 -0.14 29.64
CA SER A 133 20.06 0.95 29.48
C SER A 133 19.83 2.19 30.36
N SER A 134 19.14 2.06 31.50
CA SER A 134 18.97 3.20 32.42
C SER A 134 19.03 2.79 33.89
N SER A 135 20.20 2.33 34.32
CA SER A 135 20.58 2.40 35.74
C SER A 135 22.09 2.60 35.89
N ALA A 136 22.60 3.69 35.33
CA ALA A 136 23.80 4.29 35.91
C ALA A 136 23.36 4.88 37.27
N PRO A 137 23.93 4.43 38.41
CA PRO A 137 23.67 5.10 39.68
C PRO A 137 24.17 6.52 39.54
N VAL A 138 23.23 7.49 39.58
CA VAL A 138 23.56 8.90 39.77
C VAL A 138 24.26 8.97 41.12
N VAL A 139 25.58 9.06 41.10
CA VAL A 139 26.38 9.48 42.25
C VAL A 139 25.92 10.90 42.54
N GLU A 140 25.16 11.09 43.62
CA GLU A 140 24.85 12.40 44.18
C GLU A 140 26.18 13.11 44.49
N VAL A 141 26.60 13.98 43.58
CA VAL A 141 27.61 15.00 43.88
C VAL A 141 26.87 16.10 44.65
N PRO A 142 27.26 16.40 45.91
CA PRO A 142 26.61 17.45 46.69
C PRO A 142 26.69 18.80 45.96
N PRO A 143 25.60 19.57 45.92
CA PRO A 143 25.61 20.89 45.29
C PRO A 143 26.51 21.84 46.08
N VAL A 144 27.67 22.17 45.49
CA VAL A 144 28.48 23.30 45.94
C VAL A 144 27.72 24.57 45.58
N MET A 145 27.21 25.26 46.60
CA MET A 145 26.62 26.59 46.44
C MET A 145 27.67 27.54 45.84
N ARG A 146 27.48 27.93 44.58
CA ARG A 146 28.20 29.06 44.00
C ARG A 146 27.15 30.11 43.64
N ASP A 147 27.10 31.10 44.51
CA ASP A 147 26.42 32.36 44.33
C ASP A 147 27.11 33.07 43.15
N VAL A 148 26.44 33.17 42.02
CA VAL A 148 26.95 33.89 40.84
C VAL A 148 25.96 35.00 40.51
N MET A 149 26.38 36.19 40.97
CA MET A 149 25.88 37.51 40.61
C MET A 149 25.45 37.60 39.14
N SER A 150 24.19 37.97 38.93
CA SER A 150 23.67 38.53 37.68
C SER A 150 24.35 39.86 37.37
N THR A 151 25.01 40.01 36.22
CA THR A 151 25.20 41.32 35.58
C THR A 151 25.61 41.20 34.11
N ASN A 152 25.06 42.14 33.33
CA ASN A 152 25.26 42.50 31.92
C ASN A 152 24.52 41.63 30.87
N ASP A 153 23.53 42.17 30.15
CA ASP A 153 23.44 43.37 29.31
C ASP A 153 24.01 43.14 27.90
N GLY A 154 23.13 43.36 26.92
CA GLY A 154 23.45 43.69 25.53
C GLY A 154 24.15 42.64 24.66
N ALA A 155 23.38 41.89 23.86
CA ALA A 155 23.78 41.56 22.48
C ALA A 155 22.59 41.05 21.65
N VAL A 156 21.89 41.99 20.99
CA VAL A 156 21.10 41.70 19.78
C VAL A 156 22.06 41.16 18.72
N ARG A 157 21.82 39.94 18.25
CA ARG A 157 22.41 39.45 17.01
C ARG A 157 21.29 39.15 16.01
N VAL A 158 21.12 40.10 15.11
CA VAL A 158 20.52 39.93 13.79
C VAL A 158 21.35 38.88 13.05
N THR A 159 20.72 37.79 12.64
CA THR A 159 21.29 36.89 11.63
C THR A 159 20.48 37.06 10.35
N GLU A 160 20.88 38.06 9.57
CA GLU A 160 20.72 38.02 8.12
C GLU A 160 21.66 36.94 7.58
N SER A 161 21.11 35.92 6.91
CA SER A 161 21.90 34.99 6.11
C SER A 161 21.46 35.10 4.66
N THR A 162 22.14 36.02 3.99
CA THR A 162 22.53 36.12 2.58
C THR A 162 22.22 34.92 1.70
N THR A 163 21.41 35.19 0.68
CA THR A 163 21.29 34.41 -0.55
C THR A 163 22.43 34.80 -1.49
N GLU A 164 23.38 33.89 -1.67
CA GLU A 164 24.44 33.90 -2.67
C GLU A 164 24.38 32.47 -3.27
N GLY A 165 24.04 32.24 -4.53
CA GLY A 165 24.63 32.84 -5.71
C GLY A 165 25.42 31.74 -6.44
N ALA A 166 24.73 30.78 -7.06
CA ALA A 166 25.36 29.80 -7.95
C ALA A 166 24.57 29.73 -9.26
N MET A 167 24.95 30.60 -10.19
CA MET A 167 24.60 30.46 -11.60
C MET A 167 25.47 29.34 -12.18
N ILE A 168 24.85 28.33 -12.78
CA ILE A 168 25.51 27.52 -13.81
C ILE A 168 24.65 27.63 -15.05
N LEU A 169 25.18 28.43 -15.98
CA LEU A 169 24.80 28.49 -17.38
C LEU A 169 25.45 27.27 -18.02
N ASP A 170 24.67 26.34 -18.56
CA ASP A 170 25.18 25.52 -19.66
C ASP A 170 24.15 25.39 -20.77
N VAL A 171 24.63 25.79 -21.93
CA VAL A 171 23.96 25.91 -23.22
C VAL A 171 24.29 24.64 -23.98
N GLY A 172 23.26 23.90 -24.40
CA GLY A 172 23.44 22.69 -25.20
C GLY A 172 22.14 22.32 -25.90
N THR A 173 21.87 23.01 -27.01
CA THR A 173 20.93 22.58 -28.06
C THR A 173 21.26 21.18 -28.55
N ILE A 174 20.38 20.21 -28.31
CA ILE A 174 20.20 19.09 -29.23
C ILE A 174 18.70 18.90 -29.50
N GLU A 175 18.34 19.28 -30.71
CA GLU A 175 17.10 18.97 -31.39
C GLU A 175 17.15 17.47 -31.76
N GLY A 176 16.22 16.69 -31.22
CA GLY A 176 16.12 15.25 -31.49
C GLY A 176 14.86 14.66 -30.86
N ASP A 177 13.87 14.38 -31.71
CA ASP A 177 12.56 13.81 -31.40
C ASP A 177 12.57 12.71 -30.32
N PRO A 178 11.77 12.84 -29.23
CA PRO A 178 11.51 11.73 -28.34
C PRO A 178 10.25 10.99 -28.78
N SER A 179 10.45 9.96 -29.58
CA SER A 179 9.51 8.85 -29.76
C SER A 179 9.12 8.29 -28.38
N MET A 180 7.83 8.36 -28.04
CA MET A 180 7.29 7.90 -26.76
C MET A 180 7.35 6.38 -26.64
N VAL A 181 8.35 5.87 -25.90
CA VAL A 181 8.36 4.52 -25.35
C VAL A 181 7.95 4.60 -23.88
N LEU A 182 6.77 4.07 -23.56
CA LEU A 182 6.25 3.93 -22.20
C LEU A 182 7.10 2.93 -21.41
N ALA A 183 8.11 3.43 -20.70
CA ALA A 183 8.87 2.67 -19.72
C ALA A 183 8.05 2.48 -18.43
N GLY A 184 7.64 1.23 -18.16
CA GLY A 184 6.95 0.84 -16.94
C GLY A 184 7.86 0.90 -15.70
N SER A 185 7.95 2.07 -15.08
CA SER A 185 8.64 2.28 -13.80
C SER A 185 7.78 1.80 -12.64
N ARG A 186 8.08 0.61 -12.09
CA ARG A 186 7.60 0.19 -10.77
C ARG A 186 8.43 0.87 -9.68
N LYS A 187 8.09 2.12 -9.36
CA LYS A 187 8.63 2.86 -8.21
C LYS A 187 8.19 2.20 -6.90
N SER A 188 9.15 1.90 -6.03
CA SER A 188 8.89 1.51 -4.64
C SER A 188 8.25 2.68 -3.90
N ASP A 189 7.28 2.40 -3.03
CA ASP A 189 6.63 3.43 -2.21
C ASP A 189 7.69 4.27 -1.48
N PRO A 190 7.71 5.59 -1.70
CA PRO A 190 8.66 6.47 -1.05
C PRO A 190 8.55 6.35 0.49
N PRO A 191 9.65 6.41 1.29
CA PRO A 191 9.66 6.13 2.73
C PRO A 191 8.56 6.79 3.59
N ALA A 192 8.18 8.03 3.28
CA ALA A 192 7.08 8.69 3.95
C ALA A 192 5.66 8.23 3.54
N CYS A 193 5.43 7.60 2.38
CA CYS A 193 4.14 6.93 2.09
C CYS A 193 3.92 5.77 3.09
N LYS A 194 4.98 5.02 3.43
CA LYS A 194 4.93 4.03 4.51
C LYS A 194 4.69 4.67 5.89
N MET A 195 5.27 5.83 6.19
CA MET A 195 5.03 6.53 7.47
C MET A 195 3.58 7.05 7.58
N ILE A 196 3.02 7.58 6.49
CA ILE A 196 1.64 8.07 6.42
C ILE A 196 0.66 6.89 6.57
N LEU A 197 0.91 5.78 5.84
CA LEU A 197 0.10 4.57 5.95
C LEU A 197 0.21 3.89 7.32
N ARG A 198 1.35 4.03 8.02
CA ARG A 198 1.55 3.49 9.37
C ARG A 198 0.91 4.34 10.47
N ARG A 199 0.70 5.65 10.23
CA ARG A 199 -0.02 6.56 11.14
C ARG A 199 -1.53 6.56 10.92
N ASN A 200 -1.98 6.26 9.72
CA ASN A 200 -3.38 5.94 9.46
C ASN A 200 -3.64 4.53 9.98
N THR A 201 -4.03 4.42 11.25
CA THR A 201 -4.46 3.15 11.84
C THR A 201 -5.50 2.48 10.94
N PRO A 202 -5.45 1.15 10.74
CA PRO A 202 -6.50 0.42 10.02
C PRO A 202 -7.87 0.82 10.61
N GLN A 203 -8.85 1.08 9.75
CA GLN A 203 -10.19 1.51 10.15
C GLN A 203 -10.69 0.80 11.42
N VAL A 204 -10.91 1.58 12.47
CA VAL A 204 -11.55 1.13 13.70
C VAL A 204 -13.04 1.51 13.61
N GLY A 205 -13.84 0.68 12.96
CA GLY A 205 -15.30 0.86 12.89
C GLY A 205 -15.79 1.78 11.75
N ASP A 206 -16.94 2.41 11.96
CA ASP A 206 -17.69 3.26 11.01
C ASP A 206 -17.02 4.63 10.73
N GLU A 207 -15.68 4.69 10.74
CA GLU A 207 -14.95 5.92 10.42
C GLU A 207 -15.30 6.37 9.00
N MET A 208 -15.95 7.53 8.93
CA MET A 208 -16.38 8.10 7.66
C MET A 208 -15.17 8.59 6.86
N ILE A 209 -15.26 8.47 5.53
CA ILE A 209 -14.22 8.89 4.57
C ILE A 209 -13.71 10.32 4.84
N GLN A 210 -14.58 11.19 5.31
CA GLN A 210 -14.28 12.57 5.72
C GLN A 210 -13.27 12.66 6.88
N GLU A 211 -13.37 11.77 7.87
CA GLU A 211 -12.47 11.76 9.02
C GLU A 211 -11.08 11.27 8.62
N MET A 212 -11.03 10.26 7.74
CA MET A 212 -9.77 9.85 7.12
C MET A 212 -9.15 10.96 6.27
N TRP A 213 -9.95 11.73 5.53
CA TRP A 213 -9.47 12.86 4.74
C TRP A 213 -8.86 13.95 5.64
N LEU A 214 -9.52 14.28 6.76
CA LEU A 214 -9.00 15.21 7.76
C LEU A 214 -7.70 14.70 8.40
N LYS A 215 -7.62 13.42 8.76
CA LYS A 215 -6.39 12.80 9.28
C LYS A 215 -5.26 12.87 8.27
N LEU A 216 -5.54 12.60 6.99
CA LEU A 216 -4.58 12.75 5.91
C LEU A 216 -4.09 14.21 5.81
N GLN A 217 -4.99 15.19 5.78
CA GLN A 217 -4.62 16.61 5.74
C GLN A 217 -3.76 17.02 6.94
N ALA A 218 -4.09 16.56 8.15
CA ALA A 218 -3.31 16.83 9.35
C ALA A 218 -1.89 16.21 9.29
N VAL A 219 -1.75 15.04 8.65
CA VAL A 219 -0.45 14.41 8.41
C VAL A 219 0.32 15.11 7.29
N LEU A 220 -0.37 15.69 6.31
CA LEU A 220 0.25 16.42 5.20
C LEU A 220 0.64 17.85 5.56
N GLN A 221 -0.01 18.49 6.54
CA GLN A 221 0.31 19.86 6.96
C GLN A 221 1.80 20.08 7.30
N PRO A 222 2.47 19.19 8.07
CA PRO A 222 3.91 19.30 8.33
C PRO A 222 4.78 18.93 7.12
N CYS A 223 4.24 18.19 6.15
CA CYS A 223 4.96 17.69 4.97
C CYS A 223 4.91 18.71 3.83
N SER A 224 5.43 19.91 4.05
CA SER A 224 5.38 21.02 3.06
C SER A 224 6.45 20.96 1.96
N SER A 225 7.15 19.85 1.77
CA SER A 225 8.28 19.79 0.83
C SER A 225 8.12 18.69 -0.21
N HIS A 226 7.80 19.13 -1.45
CA HIS A 226 8.37 18.73 -2.76
C HIS A 226 8.43 17.24 -3.19
N TRP A 227 8.42 16.30 -2.27
CA TRP A 227 8.84 14.93 -2.51
C TRP A 227 7.68 13.99 -2.91
N MET A 228 6.43 14.43 -2.72
CA MET A 228 5.24 13.66 -3.03
C MET A 228 4.46 14.31 -4.16
N THR A 229 4.33 13.59 -5.27
CA THR A 229 3.39 13.95 -6.34
C THR A 229 1.97 13.81 -5.83
N ASP A 230 1.09 14.71 -6.24
CA ASP A 230 -0.35 14.69 -5.99
C ASP A 230 -1.00 13.32 -6.23
N LYS A 231 -0.61 12.64 -7.31
CA LYS A 231 -1.05 11.27 -7.61
C LYS A 231 -0.65 10.26 -6.53
N GLY A 232 0.56 10.37 -6.00
CA GLY A 232 1.07 9.50 -4.94
C GLY A 232 0.36 9.74 -3.61
N LEU A 233 -0.03 10.98 -3.30
CA LEU A 233 -0.88 11.30 -2.15
C LEU A 233 -2.25 10.64 -2.26
N LEU A 234 -2.84 10.74 -3.45
CA LEU A 234 -4.15 10.17 -3.73
C LEU A 234 -4.14 8.64 -3.69
N GLU A 235 -3.08 8.02 -4.20
CA GLU A 235 -2.87 6.57 -4.13
C GLU A 235 -2.67 6.09 -2.69
N CYS A 236 -1.89 6.82 -1.89
CA CYS A 236 -1.70 6.50 -0.47
C CYS A 236 -3.02 6.65 0.34
N PHE A 237 -3.85 7.66 0.04
CA PHE A 237 -5.19 7.78 0.60
C PHE A 237 -6.09 6.60 0.19
N TYR A 238 -6.15 6.27 -1.10
CA TYR A 238 -6.98 5.19 -1.64
C TYR A 238 -6.62 3.81 -1.07
N ARG A 239 -5.32 3.54 -0.92
CA ARG A 239 -4.82 2.29 -0.32
C ARG A 239 -5.17 2.20 1.16
N GLY A 240 -5.18 3.33 1.87
CA GLY A 240 -5.58 3.42 3.28
C GLY A 240 -7.08 3.22 3.52
N LEU A 241 -7.92 3.35 2.49
CA LEU A 241 -9.36 3.09 2.59
C LEU A 241 -9.63 1.58 2.75
N GLY A 242 -10.55 1.24 3.65
CA GLY A 242 -11.18 -0.07 3.69
C GLY A 242 -11.94 -0.38 2.39
N PRO A 243 -12.21 -1.66 2.08
CA PRO A 243 -12.87 -2.06 0.83
C PRO A 243 -14.25 -1.42 0.63
N GLU A 244 -15.02 -1.24 1.70
CA GLU A 244 -16.33 -0.56 1.69
C GLU A 244 -16.18 0.91 1.29
N ASN A 245 -15.23 1.62 1.91
CA ASN A 245 -14.96 3.02 1.61
C ASN A 245 -14.34 3.23 0.22
N ARG A 246 -13.59 2.26 -0.32
CA ARG A 246 -13.13 2.29 -1.72
C ARG A 246 -14.29 2.28 -2.70
N GLY A 247 -15.25 1.38 -2.51
CA GLY A 247 -16.45 1.30 -3.36
C GLY A 247 -17.25 2.61 -3.37
N ILE A 248 -17.47 3.21 -2.19
CA ILE A 248 -18.12 4.51 -2.06
C ILE A 248 -17.31 5.60 -2.79
N THR A 249 -15.99 5.61 -2.62
CA THR A 249 -15.12 6.61 -3.24
C THR A 249 -15.12 6.53 -4.77
N ASP A 250 -15.14 5.31 -5.33
CA ASP A 250 -15.21 5.08 -6.77
C ASP A 250 -16.58 5.48 -7.35
N GLU A 251 -17.66 5.32 -6.58
CA GLU A 251 -18.99 5.77 -6.97
C GLU A 251 -19.10 7.31 -6.97
N LEU A 252 -18.49 7.96 -5.97
CA LEU A 252 -18.45 9.43 -5.85
C LEU A 252 -17.58 10.08 -6.95
N CYS A 253 -16.48 9.43 -7.34
CA CYS A 253 -15.57 9.93 -8.35
C CYS A 253 -15.82 9.24 -9.69
N LYS A 254 -16.71 9.80 -10.53
CA LYS A 254 -17.02 9.23 -11.84
C LYS A 254 -15.74 9.13 -12.70
N GLY A 255 -15.35 7.89 -13.03
CA GLY A 255 -14.09 7.59 -13.74
C GLY A 255 -12.93 7.15 -12.84
N GLY A 256 -13.17 6.97 -11.53
CA GLY A 256 -12.18 6.52 -10.55
C GLY A 256 -11.38 7.67 -9.96
N MET A 257 -11.19 7.63 -8.63
CA MET A 257 -10.51 8.71 -7.90
C MET A 257 -9.10 8.98 -8.44
N LEU A 258 -8.33 7.93 -8.74
CA LEU A 258 -6.93 8.01 -9.19
C LEU A 258 -6.74 8.62 -10.59
N HIS A 259 -7.82 8.83 -11.34
CA HIS A 259 -7.80 9.43 -12.68
C HIS A 259 -8.09 10.94 -12.67
N GLN A 260 -8.55 11.48 -11.55
CA GLN A 260 -8.88 12.90 -11.42
C GLN A 260 -7.68 13.70 -10.88
N PRO A 261 -7.55 14.99 -11.24
CA PRO A 261 -6.58 15.89 -10.62
C PRO A 261 -6.81 15.98 -9.11
N TYR A 262 -5.73 16.07 -8.33
CA TYR A 262 -5.81 16.12 -6.88
C TYR A 262 -6.64 17.29 -6.38
N GLU A 263 -6.57 18.45 -7.04
CA GLU A 263 -7.32 19.65 -6.67
C GLU A 263 -8.83 19.43 -6.79
N VAL A 264 -9.27 18.62 -7.75
CA VAL A 264 -10.69 18.29 -7.94
C VAL A 264 -11.16 17.39 -6.81
N ILE A 265 -10.37 16.35 -6.48
CA ILE A 265 -10.69 15.43 -5.39
C ILE A 265 -10.63 16.12 -4.02
N ALA A 266 -9.63 16.97 -3.81
CA ALA A 266 -9.45 17.70 -2.55
C ALA A 266 -10.64 18.63 -2.29
N LYS A 267 -11.04 19.45 -3.28
CA LYS A 267 -12.23 20.31 -3.18
C LYS A 267 -13.50 19.52 -2.91
N PHE A 268 -13.63 18.34 -3.52
CA PHE A 268 -14.78 17.47 -3.30
C PHE A 268 -14.86 16.99 -1.85
N PHE A 269 -13.77 16.45 -1.30
CA PHE A 269 -13.74 15.98 0.09
C PHE A 269 -13.79 17.11 1.11
N ASP A 270 -13.19 18.26 0.83
CA ASP A 270 -13.29 19.46 1.66
C ASP A 270 -14.75 19.93 1.75
N GLY A 271 -15.46 19.98 0.62
CA GLY A 271 -16.90 20.31 0.59
C GLY A 271 -17.76 19.32 1.38
N MET A 272 -17.43 18.03 1.33
CA MET A 272 -18.08 17.00 2.16
C MET A 272 -17.85 17.24 3.67
N VAL A 273 -16.63 17.60 4.07
CA VAL A 273 -16.29 17.92 5.47
C VAL A 273 -17.02 19.17 5.93
N GLU A 274 -17.10 20.20 5.09
CA GLU A 274 -17.81 21.45 5.39
C GLU A 274 -19.32 21.26 5.52
N ALA A 275 -19.93 20.43 4.65
CA ALA A 275 -21.36 20.14 4.69
C ALA A 275 -21.83 19.50 6.00
N LYS A 276 -20.93 18.81 6.72
CA LYS A 276 -21.22 18.23 8.04
C LYS A 276 -21.18 19.20 9.22
N LYS A 277 -20.61 20.39 9.02
CA LYS A 277 -20.53 21.42 10.08
C LYS A 277 -21.81 22.28 10.17
N LYS A 278 -22.75 22.10 9.25
CA LYS A 278 -24.08 22.71 9.26
C LYS A 278 -25.12 21.75 9.83
#